data_AF-A0A1X0QLX6-F1
#
_entry.id   AF-A0A1X0QLX6-F1
#
_cell.length_a   1.000
_cell.length_b   1.000
_cell.length_c   1.000
_cell.angle_alpha   90.00
_cell.angle_beta   90.00
_cell.angle_gamma   90.00
#
_symmetry.space_group_name_H-M   'P 1'
#
loop_
_entity.id
_entity.type
_entity.pdbx_description
1 polymer ?
#
loop_
_entity_poly.entity_id
_entity_poly.type
_entity_poly.pdbx_seq_one_letter_code
_entity_poly.pdbx_strand_id
1 'polypeptide(L)'
;MASIRAPIKSLSENQRRWRERIRQENSERIKLIRQEKINKFREDKLAQYQICNEIDAFNKANEETLRMQGTFDVDQLIEESIMQEYELEEYLQQEQVECCVNCQNEVLTYQQADMLSCSNCGFYTTKDCFEKTILPLLHRHALDCQGKIGFCLEPGTDNTLFANCDICDLWDILYM
;
A
#
# COMPACT_ATOMS: atom_id res chain seq x y z
N MET A 1 19.97 -88.23 -54.65
CA MET A 1 19.30 -87.05 -54.09
C MET A 1 20.35 -85.98 -53.85
N ALA A 2 20.37 -84.91 -54.67
CA ALA A 2 21.35 -83.85 -54.53
C ALA A 2 20.97 -82.93 -53.36
N SER A 3 21.79 -82.91 -52.31
CA SER A 3 21.67 -81.97 -51.20
C SER A 3 22.11 -80.58 -51.67
N ILE A 4 21.14 -79.73 -52.00
CA ILE A 4 21.37 -78.31 -52.31
C ILE A 4 21.75 -77.60 -50.99
N ARG A 5 23.05 -77.48 -50.71
CA ARG A 5 23.53 -76.61 -49.62
C ARG A 5 23.46 -75.17 -50.10
N ALA A 6 22.57 -74.37 -49.52
CA ALA A 6 22.50 -72.93 -49.78
C ALA A 6 23.82 -72.24 -49.34
N PRO A 7 24.30 -71.23 -50.06
CA PRO A 7 25.59 -70.59 -49.78
C PRO A 7 25.51 -69.73 -48.51
N ILE A 8 26.42 -70.00 -47.57
CA ILE A 8 26.58 -69.31 -46.28
C ILE A 8 26.75 -67.78 -46.43
N LYS A 9 27.27 -67.31 -47.58
CA LYS A 9 27.42 -65.88 -47.92
C LYS A 9 26.10 -65.10 -47.98
N SER A 10 24.98 -65.76 -48.26
CA SER A 10 23.66 -65.09 -48.32
C SER A 10 23.14 -64.63 -46.96
N LEU A 11 23.55 -65.30 -45.87
CA LEU A 11 23.15 -64.96 -44.50
C LEU A 11 23.86 -63.69 -44.01
N SER A 12 25.13 -63.49 -44.34
CA SER A 12 25.88 -62.28 -43.97
C SER A 12 25.40 -61.03 -44.71
N GLU A 13 25.03 -61.17 -45.99
CA GLU A 13 24.48 -60.08 -46.80
C GLU A 13 23.11 -59.62 -46.26
N ASN A 14 22.24 -60.57 -45.91
CA ASN A 14 20.93 -60.29 -45.33
C ASN A 14 21.05 -59.65 -43.94
N GLN A 15 21.98 -60.11 -43.10
CA GLN A 15 22.28 -59.48 -41.81
C GLN A 15 22.77 -58.04 -41.97
N ARG A 16 23.64 -57.77 -42.97
CA ARG A 16 24.12 -56.42 -43.26
C ARG A 16 22.97 -55.50 -43.71
N ARG A 17 22.11 -55.97 -44.61
CA ARG A 17 20.91 -55.24 -45.07
C ARG A 17 19.94 -54.94 -43.93
N TRP A 18 19.72 -55.89 -43.03
CA TRP A 18 18.85 -55.69 -41.87
C TRP A 18 19.40 -54.65 -40.89
N ARG A 19 20.71 -54.72 -40.59
CA ARG A 19 21.39 -53.71 -39.77
C ARG A 19 21.33 -52.32 -40.39
N GLU A 20 21.50 -52.22 -41.70
CA GLU A 20 21.43 -50.95 -42.42
C GLU A 20 20.02 -50.35 -42.38
N ARG A 21 18.97 -51.17 -42.59
CA ARG A 21 17.57 -50.71 -42.44
C ARG A 21 17.29 -50.16 -41.05
N ILE A 22 17.67 -50.88 -39.99
CA ILE A 22 17.47 -50.41 -38.62
C ILE A 22 18.22 -49.11 -38.35
N ARG A 23 19.44 -48.98 -38.87
CA ARG A 23 20.22 -47.74 -38.74
C ARG A 23 19.51 -46.58 -39.44
N GLN A 24 18.98 -46.80 -40.63
CA GLN A 24 18.23 -45.79 -41.38
C GLN A 24 16.93 -45.42 -40.67
N GLU A 25 16.13 -46.40 -40.23
CA GLU A 25 14.89 -46.18 -39.48
C GLU A 25 15.15 -45.39 -38.18
N ASN A 26 16.20 -45.72 -37.43
CA ASN A 26 16.58 -44.98 -36.23
C ASN A 26 17.07 -43.56 -36.56
N SER A 27 17.83 -43.39 -37.64
CA SER A 27 18.27 -42.06 -38.11
C SER A 27 17.07 -41.18 -38.48
N GLU A 28 16.11 -41.72 -39.24
CA GLU A 28 14.89 -41.01 -39.62
C GLU A 28 14.00 -40.69 -38.41
N ARG A 29 13.85 -41.62 -37.46
CA ARG A 29 13.17 -41.35 -36.18
C ARG A 29 13.81 -40.18 -35.42
N ILE A 30 15.15 -40.15 -35.34
CA ILE A 30 15.85 -39.04 -34.66
C ILE A 30 15.63 -37.72 -35.40
N LYS A 31 15.65 -37.71 -36.74
CA LYS A 31 15.36 -36.51 -37.53
C LYS A 31 13.93 -36.01 -37.30
N LEU A 32 12.95 -36.90 -37.33
CA LEU A 32 11.55 -36.57 -37.09
C LEU A 32 11.35 -35.97 -35.69
N ILE A 33 11.88 -36.61 -34.64
CA ILE A 33 11.79 -36.08 -33.26
C ILE A 33 12.42 -34.69 -33.16
N ARG A 34 13.56 -34.46 -33.82
CA ARG A 34 14.18 -33.12 -33.83
C ARG A 34 13.30 -32.10 -34.54
N GLN A 35 12.69 -32.47 -35.67
CA GLN A 35 11.81 -31.59 -36.42
C GLN A 35 10.53 -31.28 -35.63
N GLU A 36 9.93 -32.26 -34.97
CA GLU A 36 8.77 -32.09 -34.09
C GLU A 36 9.07 -31.13 -32.94
N LYS A 37 10.24 -31.26 -32.29
CA LYS A 37 10.67 -30.32 -31.25
C LYS A 37 10.80 -28.88 -31.76
N ILE A 38 11.37 -28.70 -32.96
CA ILE A 38 11.50 -27.38 -33.58
C ILE A 38 10.12 -26.81 -33.93
N ASN A 39 9.22 -27.63 -34.48
CA ASN A 39 7.86 -27.21 -34.82
C ASN A 39 7.10 -26.78 -33.56
N LYS A 40 7.15 -27.61 -32.50
CA LYS A 40 6.53 -27.28 -31.21
C LYS A 40 7.07 -25.97 -30.63
N PHE A 41 8.39 -25.78 -30.66
CA PHE A 41 9.00 -24.52 -30.20
C PHE A 41 8.50 -23.29 -30.99
N ARG A 42 8.31 -23.44 -32.31
CA ARG A 42 7.77 -22.36 -33.14
C ARG A 42 6.29 -22.09 -32.83
N GLU A 43 5.49 -23.14 -32.66
CA GLU A 43 4.09 -23.04 -32.27
C GLU A 43 3.94 -22.35 -30.90
N ASP A 44 4.72 -22.79 -29.90
CA ASP A 44 4.72 -22.18 -28.55
C ASP A 44 5.09 -20.69 -28.62
N LYS A 45 6.10 -20.33 -29.43
CA LYS A 45 6.52 -18.93 -29.60
C LYS A 45 5.46 -18.08 -30.31
N LEU A 46 4.77 -18.64 -31.30
CA LEU A 46 3.66 -17.97 -31.98
C LEU A 46 2.48 -17.75 -31.04
N ALA A 47 2.13 -18.75 -30.25
CA ALA A 47 1.08 -18.64 -29.24
C ALA A 47 1.40 -17.57 -28.20
N GLN A 48 2.63 -17.52 -27.70
CA GLN A 48 3.07 -16.46 -26.78
C GLN A 48 2.92 -15.06 -27.39
N TYR A 49 3.32 -14.89 -28.66
CA TYR A 49 3.19 -13.61 -29.34
C TYR A 49 1.71 -13.20 -29.51
N GLN A 50 0.83 -14.15 -29.84
CA GLN A 50 -0.61 -13.91 -29.92
C GLN A 50 -1.20 -13.48 -28.57
N ILE A 51 -0.84 -14.17 -27.48
CA ILE A 51 -1.28 -13.82 -26.13
C ILE A 51 -0.83 -12.41 -25.75
N CYS A 52 0.44 -12.06 -26.01
CA CYS A 52 0.92 -10.70 -25.73
C CYS A 52 0.11 -9.64 -26.50
N ASN A 53 -0.15 -9.86 -27.79
CA ASN A 53 -0.94 -8.93 -28.58
C ASN A 53 -2.38 -8.81 -28.08
N GLU A 54 -3.00 -9.91 -27.65
CA GLU A 54 -4.36 -9.91 -27.08
C GLU A 54 -4.40 -9.18 -25.74
N ILE A 55 -3.39 -9.36 -24.88
CA ILE A 55 -3.25 -8.63 -23.62
C ILE A 55 -3.07 -7.14 -23.89
N ASP A 56 -2.21 -6.75 -24.83
CA ASP A 56 -2.00 -5.35 -25.17
C ASP A 56 -3.28 -4.71 -25.73
N ALA A 57 -4.01 -5.43 -26.59
CA ALA A 57 -5.30 -4.98 -27.11
C ALA A 57 -6.35 -4.85 -26.00
N PHE A 58 -6.40 -5.81 -25.08
CA PHE A 58 -7.29 -5.78 -23.92
C PHE A 58 -6.98 -4.59 -23.01
N ASN A 59 -5.71 -4.38 -22.66
CA ASN A 59 -5.29 -3.26 -21.82
C ASN A 59 -5.67 -1.93 -22.45
N LYS A 60 -5.41 -1.77 -23.75
CA LYS A 60 -5.78 -0.55 -24.48
C LYS A 60 -7.29 -0.32 -24.52
N ALA A 61 -8.08 -1.36 -24.77
CA ALA A 61 -9.54 -1.26 -24.74
C ALA A 61 -10.08 -0.94 -23.34
N ASN A 62 -9.44 -1.49 -22.30
CA ASN A 62 -9.79 -1.22 -20.91
C ASN A 62 -9.45 0.22 -20.51
N GLU A 63 -8.26 0.71 -20.87
CA GLU A 63 -7.88 2.12 -20.69
C GLU A 63 -8.85 3.08 -21.40
N GLU A 64 -9.24 2.78 -22.64
CA GLU A 64 -10.23 3.58 -23.38
C GLU A 64 -11.61 3.54 -22.72
N THR A 65 -12.01 2.38 -22.19
CA THR A 65 -13.26 2.23 -21.42
C THR A 65 -13.22 3.05 -20.13
N LEU A 66 -12.11 3.00 -19.38
CA LEU A 66 -11.92 3.81 -18.17
C LEU A 66 -11.92 5.32 -18.48
N ARG A 67 -11.34 5.74 -19.61
CA ARG A 67 -11.44 7.12 -20.10
C ARG A 67 -12.88 7.51 -20.40
N MET A 68 -13.63 6.66 -21.09
CA MET A 68 -15.04 6.90 -21.43
C MET A 68 -15.95 6.93 -20.19
N GLN A 69 -15.62 6.16 -19.16
CA GLN A 69 -16.35 6.11 -17.90
C GLN A 69 -15.97 7.23 -16.92
N GLY A 70 -15.02 8.11 -17.29
CA GLY A 70 -14.63 9.26 -16.48
C GLY A 70 -13.84 8.90 -15.21
N THR A 71 -13.35 7.66 -15.08
CA THR A 71 -12.56 7.20 -13.93
C THR A 71 -11.06 7.49 -14.08
N PHE A 72 -10.68 8.42 -14.97
CA PHE A 72 -9.29 8.60 -15.39
C PHE A 72 -8.54 9.69 -14.65
N ASP A 73 -8.86 9.91 -13.38
CA ASP A 73 -7.87 10.58 -12.55
C ASP A 73 -8.08 10.20 -11.08
N VAL A 74 -7.54 9.04 -10.71
CA VAL A 74 -7.46 8.65 -9.30
C VAL A 74 -6.70 9.73 -8.52
N ASP A 75 -5.72 10.39 -9.14
CA ASP A 75 -4.98 11.48 -8.52
C ASP A 75 -5.87 12.72 -8.36
N GLN A 76 -6.70 13.08 -9.35
CA GLN A 76 -7.69 14.16 -9.19
C GLN A 76 -8.78 13.82 -8.16
N LEU A 77 -9.24 12.57 -8.08
CA LEU A 77 -10.18 12.12 -7.05
C LEU A 77 -9.54 12.14 -5.66
N ILE A 78 -8.25 11.82 -5.56
CA ILE A 78 -7.47 11.96 -4.33
C ILE A 78 -7.31 13.45 -4.00
N GLU A 79 -6.98 14.31 -4.96
CA GLU A 79 -6.87 15.77 -4.78
C GLU A 79 -8.21 16.39 -4.36
N GLU A 80 -9.32 16.00 -4.98
CA GLU A 80 -10.66 16.44 -4.59
C GLU A 80 -11.05 15.95 -3.19
N SER A 81 -10.70 14.71 -2.83
CA SER A 81 -10.92 14.17 -1.47
C SER A 81 -10.07 14.90 -0.44
N ILE A 82 -8.80 15.18 -0.75
CA ILE A 82 -7.87 15.92 0.10
C ILE A 82 -8.35 17.37 0.24
N MET A 83 -8.80 18.02 -0.83
CA MET A 83 -9.36 19.38 -0.75
C MET A 83 -10.65 19.40 0.08
N GLN A 84 -11.52 18.40 -0.06
CA GLN A 84 -12.71 18.29 0.78
C GLN A 84 -12.34 18.06 2.25
N GLU A 85 -11.32 17.28 2.56
CA GLU A 85 -10.81 17.12 3.92
C GLU A 85 -10.24 18.44 4.47
N TYR A 86 -9.48 19.20 3.68
CA TYR A 86 -8.96 20.51 4.09
C TYR A 86 -10.06 21.56 4.26
N GLU A 87 -11.07 21.59 3.37
CA GLU A 87 -12.24 22.45 3.54
C GLU A 87 -13.00 22.06 4.81
N LEU A 88 -13.17 20.77 5.08
CA LEU A 88 -13.80 20.29 6.32
C LEU A 88 -12.98 20.66 7.56
N GLU A 89 -11.66 20.56 7.50
CA GLU A 89 -10.75 21.03 8.56
C GLU A 89 -10.83 22.55 8.75
N GLU A 90 -10.97 23.33 7.67
CA GLU A 90 -11.12 24.79 7.74
C GLU A 90 -12.49 25.18 8.34
N TYR A 91 -13.56 24.47 7.99
CA TYR A 91 -14.88 24.61 8.64
C TYR A 91 -14.84 24.18 10.13
N LEU A 92 -14.13 23.10 10.46
CA LEU A 92 -13.94 22.67 11.85
C LEU A 92 -13.01 23.60 12.64
N GLN A 93 -12.07 24.29 11.99
CA GLN A 93 -11.27 25.34 12.61
C GLN A 93 -12.11 26.61 12.87
N GLN A 94 -13.12 26.89 12.04
CA GLN A 94 -14.04 28.02 12.26
C GLN A 94 -15.06 27.76 13.38
N GLU A 95 -15.37 26.50 13.69
CA GLU A 95 -16.11 26.07 14.88
C GLU A 95 -15.19 25.39 15.90
N GLN A 96 -14.06 26.03 16.27
CA GLN A 96 -13.28 25.60 17.44
C GLN A 96 -14.09 25.79 18.72
N VAL A 97 -14.91 24.78 19.01
CA VAL A 97 -15.49 24.54 20.31
C VAL A 97 -14.32 24.05 21.18
N GLU A 98 -13.67 24.97 21.89
CA GLU A 98 -12.50 24.71 22.73
C GLU A 98 -12.87 23.75 23.87
N CYS A 99 -12.73 22.44 23.67
CA CYS A 99 -12.96 21.46 24.72
C CYS A 99 -11.93 21.61 25.85
N CYS A 100 -12.37 21.41 27.10
CA CYS A 100 -11.50 21.49 28.26
C CYS A 100 -10.39 20.44 28.18
N VAL A 101 -9.14 20.90 28.14
CA VAL A 101 -7.94 20.04 28.05
C VAL A 101 -7.76 19.11 29.25
N ASN A 102 -8.31 19.48 30.42
CA ASN A 102 -8.19 18.69 31.64
C ASN A 102 -9.20 17.54 31.72
N CYS A 103 -10.49 17.81 31.43
CA CYS A 103 -11.55 16.80 31.59
C CYS A 103 -12.09 16.23 30.27
N GLN A 104 -11.85 16.90 29.13
CA GLN A 104 -12.28 16.52 27.78
C GLN A 104 -13.80 16.31 27.59
N ASN A 105 -14.61 16.58 28.62
CA ASN A 105 -16.03 16.29 28.64
C ASN A 105 -16.91 17.51 28.36
N GLU A 106 -16.35 18.72 28.41
CA GLU A 106 -17.11 19.98 28.37
C GLU A 106 -16.31 21.07 27.64
N VAL A 107 -17.02 22.02 27.05
CA VAL A 107 -16.46 23.17 26.34
C VAL A 107 -16.00 24.23 27.33
N LEU A 108 -14.87 24.88 27.05
CA LEU A 108 -14.41 26.07 27.75
C LEU A 108 -15.31 27.26 27.40
N THR A 109 -15.85 27.91 28.43
CA THR A 109 -16.67 29.10 28.28
C THR A 109 -15.94 30.32 28.81
N TYR A 110 -16.16 31.46 28.15
CA TYR A 110 -15.66 32.76 28.59
C TYR A 110 -16.42 33.22 29.84
N GLN A 111 -15.72 33.37 30.97
CA GLN A 111 -16.31 33.98 32.18
C GLN A 111 -16.10 35.49 32.22
N GLN A 112 -14.92 35.95 31.78
CA GLN A 112 -14.52 37.36 31.68
C GLN A 112 -13.74 37.53 30.37
N ALA A 113 -13.54 38.77 29.91
CA ALA A 113 -13.09 39.09 28.54
C ALA A 113 -11.85 38.32 28.02
N ASP A 114 -11.04 37.73 28.91
CA ASP A 114 -9.82 37.00 28.54
C ASP A 114 -9.60 35.69 29.34
N MET A 115 -10.61 35.20 30.07
CA MET A 115 -10.52 33.95 30.84
C MET A 115 -11.48 32.88 30.32
N LEU A 116 -10.92 31.71 30.04
CA LEU A 116 -11.59 30.48 29.68
C LEU A 116 -11.77 29.61 30.93
N SER A 117 -12.94 29.00 31.09
CA SER A 117 -13.23 28.12 32.23
C SER A 117 -14.04 26.90 31.83
N CYS A 118 -13.82 25.78 32.50
CA CYS A 118 -14.60 24.56 32.36
C CYS A 118 -15.64 24.46 33.49
N SER A 119 -16.92 24.37 33.15
CA SER A 119 -18.01 24.20 34.11
C SER A 119 -18.01 22.82 34.80
N ASN A 120 -17.42 21.80 34.19
CA ASN A 120 -17.40 20.44 34.72
C ASN A 120 -16.29 20.21 35.76
N CYS A 121 -15.04 20.60 35.46
CA CYS A 121 -13.89 20.32 36.33
C CYS A 121 -13.29 21.56 37.01
N GLY A 122 -13.80 22.76 36.73
CA GLY A 122 -13.32 24.00 37.32
C GLY A 122 -11.95 24.46 36.80
N PHE A 123 -11.39 23.79 35.78
CA PHE A 123 -10.17 24.25 35.11
C PHE A 123 -10.40 25.64 34.50
N TYR A 124 -9.45 26.56 34.68
CA TYR A 124 -9.47 27.86 34.05
C TYR A 124 -8.08 28.27 33.57
N THR A 125 -8.04 29.14 32.56
CA THR A 125 -6.81 29.68 31.99
C THR A 125 -7.10 30.99 31.26
N THR A 126 -6.08 31.83 31.06
CA THR A 126 -6.17 32.95 30.12
C THR A 126 -6.24 32.43 28.69
N LYS A 127 -6.94 33.15 27.81
CA LYS A 127 -7.02 32.81 26.38
C LYS A 127 -5.63 32.75 25.75
N ASP A 128 -4.79 33.74 26.08
CA ASP A 128 -3.42 33.82 25.55
C ASP A 128 -2.58 32.59 25.94
N CYS A 129 -2.65 32.17 27.21
CA CYS A 129 -1.96 30.97 27.68
C CYS A 129 -2.51 29.70 27.00
N PHE A 130 -3.83 29.62 26.82
CA PHE A 130 -4.46 28.49 26.13
C PHE A 130 -3.98 28.35 24.68
N GLU A 131 -4.15 29.41 23.88
CA GLU A 131 -3.85 29.39 22.45
C GLU A 131 -2.35 29.33 22.16
N LYS A 132 -1.52 30.06 22.91
CA LYS A 132 -0.08 30.20 22.59
C LYS A 132 0.81 29.19 23.31
N THR A 133 0.34 28.59 24.40
CA THR A 133 1.19 27.74 25.25
C THR A 133 0.61 26.34 25.39
N ILE A 134 -0.63 26.21 25.85
CA ILE A 134 -1.26 24.91 26.11
C ILE A 134 -1.49 24.13 24.81
N LEU A 135 -2.14 24.74 23.80
CA LEU A 135 -2.40 24.06 22.53
C LEU A 135 -1.10 23.64 21.81
N PRO A 136 -0.07 24.49 21.66
CA PRO A 136 1.17 24.09 21.02
C PRO A 136 1.93 23.01 21.79
N LEU A 137 1.87 23.01 23.14
CA LEU A 137 2.46 21.96 23.97
C LEU A 137 1.78 20.62 23.69
N LEU A 138 0.45 20.59 23.67
CA LEU A 138 -0.33 19.39 23.37
C LEU A 138 -0.05 18.86 21.96
N HIS A 139 -0.04 19.73 20.95
CA HIS A 139 0.25 19.34 19.57
C HIS A 139 1.66 18.76 19.42
N ARG A 140 2.68 19.42 20.00
CA ARG A 140 4.06 18.92 19.95
C ARG A 140 4.19 17.60 20.68
N HIS A 141 3.63 17.50 21.88
CA HIS A 141 3.70 16.30 22.68
C HIS A 141 3.04 15.09 22.00
N ALA A 142 1.90 15.29 21.34
CA ALA A 142 1.18 14.23 20.63
C ALA A 142 1.98 13.60 19.46
N LEU A 143 2.97 14.33 18.91
CA LEU A 143 3.86 13.79 17.88
C LEU A 143 4.88 12.79 18.43
N ASP A 144 5.32 13.01 19.68
CA ASP A 144 6.44 12.28 20.29
C ASP A 144 5.99 11.27 21.36
N CYS A 145 4.79 11.42 21.93
CA CYS A 145 4.30 10.62 23.03
C CYS A 145 2.79 10.34 22.94
N GLN A 146 2.40 9.10 23.24
CA GLN A 146 0.99 8.67 23.30
C GLN A 146 0.31 8.97 24.65
N GLY A 147 1.03 9.58 25.59
CA GLY A 147 0.54 9.89 26.93
C GLY A 147 -0.39 11.11 26.94
N LYS A 148 -1.09 11.30 28.06
CA LYS A 148 -1.97 12.44 28.29
C LYS A 148 -1.30 13.44 29.22
N ILE A 149 -1.29 14.70 28.81
CA ILE A 149 -0.86 15.80 29.68
C ILE A 149 -2.04 16.19 30.58
N GLY A 150 -1.86 15.99 31.89
CA GLY A 150 -2.73 16.54 32.92
C GLY A 150 -2.28 17.96 33.29
N PHE A 151 -3.26 18.83 33.54
CA PHE A 151 -3.02 20.21 33.94
C PHE A 151 -3.53 20.44 35.36
N CYS A 152 -2.69 21.01 36.22
CA CYS A 152 -3.09 21.41 37.56
C CYS A 152 -2.57 22.80 37.91
N LEU A 153 -3.40 23.58 38.62
CA LEU A 153 -3.00 24.87 39.15
C LEU A 153 -2.05 24.65 40.32
N GLU A 154 -0.99 25.46 40.37
CA GLU A 154 -0.09 25.46 41.50
C GLU A 154 -0.81 25.98 42.76
N PRO A 155 -0.80 25.22 43.87
CA PRO A 155 -1.40 25.69 45.11
C PRO A 155 -0.73 26.98 45.62
N GLY A 156 -1.51 28.05 45.72
CA GLY A 156 -1.05 29.34 46.25
C GLY A 156 -0.61 30.36 45.21
N THR A 157 -0.72 30.05 43.91
CA THR A 157 -0.56 31.00 42.81
C THR A 157 -1.77 30.94 41.89
N ASP A 158 -2.19 32.09 41.37
CA ASP A 158 -3.33 32.17 40.44
C ASP A 158 -2.87 32.17 38.97
N ASN A 159 -1.56 32.24 38.72
CA ASN A 159 -0.96 32.50 37.41
C ASN A 159 -0.05 31.35 36.94
N THR A 160 0.01 30.22 37.64
CA THR A 160 0.96 29.14 37.32
C THR A 160 0.24 27.80 37.19
N LEU A 161 0.53 27.13 36.08
CA LEU A 161 -0.06 25.85 35.66
C LEU A 161 1.05 24.82 35.51
N PHE A 162 0.92 23.69 36.18
CA PHE A 162 1.78 22.53 35.93
C PHE A 162 1.16 21.65 34.86
N ALA A 163 1.99 21.25 33.91
CA ALA A 163 1.67 20.26 32.89
C ALA A 163 2.49 19.00 33.17
N ASN A 164 1.81 17.85 33.33
CA ASN A 164 2.47 16.58 33.58
C ASN A 164 1.95 15.47 32.65
N CYS A 165 2.85 14.75 31.96
CA CYS A 165 2.49 13.57 31.17
C CYS A 165 2.61 12.28 31.99
N ASP A 166 1.58 11.43 31.91
CA ASP A 166 1.51 10.13 32.59
C ASP A 166 2.45 9.05 32.03
N ILE A 167 3.10 9.26 30.88
CA ILE A 167 3.97 8.28 30.22
C ILE A 167 5.43 8.72 30.13
N CYS A 168 5.69 9.94 29.65
CA CYS A 168 7.06 10.39 29.36
C CYS A 168 7.67 11.25 30.47
N ASP A 169 6.98 11.38 31.61
CA ASP A 169 7.36 12.24 32.73
C ASP A 169 7.65 13.70 32.31
N LEU A 170 7.00 14.18 31.23
CA LEU A 170 7.02 15.60 30.89
C LEU A 170 6.54 16.39 32.10
N TRP A 171 7.31 17.39 32.52
CA TRP A 171 7.00 18.21 33.69
C TRP A 171 7.36 19.66 33.38
N ASP A 172 6.35 20.42 32.98
CA ASP A 172 6.48 21.82 32.56
C ASP A 172 5.68 22.76 33.45
N ILE A 173 6.19 23.98 33.58
CA ILE A 173 5.56 25.08 34.31
C ILE A 173 5.14 26.13 33.29
N LEU A 174 3.83 26.38 33.22
CA LEU A 174 3.22 27.34 32.32
C LEU A 174 2.78 28.58 33.12
N TYR A 175 2.96 29.76 32.53
CA TYR A 175 2.55 31.02 33.13
C TYR A 175 1.34 31.57 32.36
N MET A 176 0.31 31.96 33.11
CA MET A 176 -0.94 32.53 32.61
C MET A 176 -0.90 34.04 32.47
#